data_AF-A0A3N1V0N5-F1
#
_entry.id   AF-A0A3N1V0N5-F1
#
_cell.length_a   1.000
_cell.length_b   1.000
_cell.length_c   1.000
_cell.angle_alpha   90.00
_cell.angle_beta   90.00
_cell.angle_gamma   90.00
#
_symmetry.space_group_name_H-M   'P 1'
#
loop_
_entity.id
_entity.type
_entity.pdbx_description
1 polymer ?
#
loop_
_entity_poly.entity_id
_entity_poly.type
_entity_poly.pdbx_seq_one_letter_code
_entity_poly.pdbx_strand_id
1 'polypeptide(L)'
;MSTRTFRITVRGSFDALSEEQRAELLAAAAEHDIMHSAYTAGGHLSYDIAVGPFFTFRFLDSGEAEEDILDATARAELAAESWLTERGYGFKRLTSRAQDLSLAPLSKRQRQAAARGEA
;
A
#
# COMPACT_ATOMS: atom_id res chain seq x y z
N MET A 1 8.15 -1.26 -25.25
CA MET A 1 6.97 -1.18 -24.37
C MET A 1 7.41 -0.42 -23.14
N SER A 2 6.63 0.56 -22.70
CA SER A 2 7.05 1.49 -21.65
C SER A 2 6.41 1.07 -20.34
N THR A 3 7.18 0.44 -19.48
CA THR A 3 6.72 0.02 -18.16
C THR A 3 6.35 1.23 -17.32
N ARG A 4 5.10 1.27 -16.86
CA ARG A 4 4.55 2.24 -15.92
C ARG A 4 4.62 1.66 -14.51
N THR A 5 4.92 2.52 -13.53
CA THR A 5 4.98 2.12 -12.12
C THR A 5 3.86 2.80 -11.35
N PHE A 6 3.05 1.99 -10.68
CA PHE A 6 1.91 2.45 -9.89
C PHE A 6 2.20 2.34 -8.40
N ARG A 7 1.87 3.39 -7.66
CA ARG A 7 1.82 3.37 -6.19
C ARG A 7 0.38 3.40 -5.77
N ILE A 8 -0.05 2.36 -5.04
CA ILE A 8 -1.41 2.26 -4.53
C ILE A 8 -1.37 2.31 -3.01
N THR A 9 -2.18 3.19 -2.43
CA THR A 9 -2.40 3.27 -0.99
C THR A 9 -3.83 2.85 -0.69
N VAL A 10 -4.00 1.81 0.11
CA VAL A 10 -5.31 1.39 0.62
C VAL A 10 -5.38 1.75 2.09
N ARG A 11 -6.43 2.47 2.51
CA ARG A 11 -6.65 2.90 3.89
C ARG A 11 -7.99 2.41 4.38
N GLY A 12 -8.05 2.12 5.67
CA GLY A 12 -9.30 1.75 6.33
C GLY A 12 -9.19 1.89 7.83
N SER A 13 -10.21 1.36 8.51
CA SER A 13 -10.19 1.21 9.96
C SER A 13 -10.56 -0.22 10.32
N PHE A 14 -9.85 -0.80 11.29
CA PHE A 14 -10.29 -2.00 11.98
C PHE A 14 -11.67 -1.74 12.61
N ASP A 15 -12.50 -2.78 12.63
CA ASP A 15 -13.84 -2.74 13.18
C ASP A 15 -14.03 -3.87 14.19
N ALA A 16 -14.63 -3.53 15.33
CA ALA A 16 -14.99 -4.47 16.40
C ALA A 16 -13.87 -5.46 16.79
N LEU A 17 -12.62 -4.99 16.93
CA LEU A 17 -11.50 -5.83 17.39
C LEU A 17 -11.80 -6.45 18.76
N SER A 18 -11.60 -7.75 18.89
CA SER A 18 -11.58 -8.41 20.20
C SER A 18 -10.34 -8.00 21.00
N GLU A 19 -10.33 -8.30 22.30
CA GLU A 19 -9.17 -8.00 23.15
C GLU A 19 -7.94 -8.82 22.72
N GLU A 20 -8.15 -10.07 22.30
CA GLU A 20 -7.10 -10.94 21.77
C GLU A 20 -6.53 -10.40 20.45
N GLN A 21 -7.40 -10.00 19.52
CA GLN A 21 -6.97 -9.41 18.24
C GLN A 21 -6.20 -8.10 18.44
N ARG A 22 -6.66 -7.28 19.39
CA ARG A 22 -5.97 -6.05 19.75
C ARG A 22 -4.59 -6.34 20.36
N ALA A 23 -4.47 -7.34 21.22
CA ALA A 23 -3.19 -7.74 21.81
C ALA A 23 -2.21 -8.28 20.76
N GLU A 24 -2.70 -9.08 19.81
CA GLU A 24 -1.91 -9.60 18.69
C GLU A 24 -1.34 -8.46 17.84
N LEU A 25 -2.19 -7.53 17.40
CA LEU A 25 -1.75 -6.40 16.59
C LEU A 25 -0.80 -5.47 17.37
N LEU A 26 -0.99 -5.29 18.68
CA LEU A 26 -0.03 -4.54 19.50
C LEU A 26 1.33 -5.25 19.59
N ALA A 27 1.36 -6.57 19.67
CA ALA A 27 2.61 -7.34 19.68
C ALA A 27 3.34 -7.27 18.32
N ALA A 28 2.59 -7.26 17.22
CA ALA A 28 3.13 -7.15 15.86
C ALA A 28 3.41 -5.70 15.39
N ALA A 29 3.07 -4.68 16.19
CA ALA A 29 3.13 -3.28 15.78
C ALA A 29 4.54 -2.82 15.35
N ALA A 30 5.60 -3.39 15.94
CA ALA A 30 6.98 -3.08 15.57
C ALA A 30 7.33 -3.53 14.13
N GLU A 31 6.68 -4.57 13.62
CA GLU A 31 6.84 -5.04 12.23
C GLU A 31 6.05 -4.16 11.24
N HIS A 32 5.03 -3.47 11.74
CA HIS A 32 4.10 -2.63 10.98
C HIS A 32 4.29 -1.13 11.26
N ASP A 33 5.53 -0.74 11.55
CA ASP A 33 5.89 0.61 11.95
C ASP A 33 5.62 1.65 10.84
N ILE A 34 4.93 2.73 11.22
CA ILE A 34 4.64 3.90 10.39
C ILE A 34 5.92 4.59 9.89
N MET A 35 7.04 4.49 10.63
CA MET A 35 8.34 5.04 10.25
C MET A 35 8.91 4.39 8.99
N HIS A 36 8.54 3.14 8.68
CA HIS A 36 9.03 2.38 7.52
C HIS A 36 7.99 2.26 6.39
N SER A 37 7.44 3.40 5.94
CA SER A 37 6.44 3.46 4.87
C SER A 37 7.00 3.21 3.45
N ALA A 38 7.42 1.99 3.15
CA ALA A 38 7.82 1.57 1.81
C ALA A 38 6.61 1.16 0.94
N TYR A 39 6.75 1.27 -0.38
CA TYR A 39 5.82 0.64 -1.33
C TYR A 39 6.49 -0.65 -1.81
N THR A 40 5.85 -1.79 -1.60
CA THR A 40 6.37 -3.12 -1.97
C THR A 40 5.35 -3.87 -2.80
N ALA A 41 5.79 -4.85 -3.61
CA ALA A 41 4.90 -5.67 -4.43
C ALA A 41 3.90 -6.48 -3.58
N GLY A 42 4.35 -7.00 -2.43
CA GLY A 42 3.49 -7.73 -1.49
C GLY A 42 2.61 -6.83 -0.61
N GLY A 43 2.74 -5.51 -0.72
CA GLY A 43 2.10 -4.57 0.18
C GLY A 43 2.87 -4.39 1.49
N HIS A 44 3.01 -3.14 1.93
CA HIS A 44 3.50 -2.82 3.27
C HIS A 44 2.35 -2.28 4.11
N LEU A 45 2.01 -3.00 5.17
CA LEU A 45 1.03 -2.59 6.17
C LEU A 45 1.70 -1.74 7.24
N SER A 46 1.14 -0.56 7.48
CA SER A 46 1.44 0.26 8.66
C SER A 46 0.18 0.58 9.45
N TYR A 47 0.27 0.50 10.77
CA TYR A 47 -0.80 0.92 11.69
C TYR A 47 -0.23 1.34 13.06
N ASP A 48 -1.03 2.08 13.82
CA ASP A 48 -0.77 2.32 15.24
C ASP A 48 -2.09 2.29 16.01
N ILE A 49 -2.35 1.14 16.65
CA ILE A 49 -3.59 0.89 17.40
C ILE A 49 -3.63 1.64 18.74
N ALA A 50 -2.49 2.13 19.22
CA ALA A 50 -2.48 3.03 20.37
C ALA A 50 -3.02 4.42 20.01
N VAL A 51 -2.82 4.85 18.76
CA VAL A 51 -3.34 6.13 18.24
C VAL A 51 -4.76 6.02 17.68
N GLY A 52 -5.12 4.87 17.10
CA GLY A 52 -6.48 4.61 16.66
C GLY A 52 -6.61 3.36 15.79
N PRO A 53 -7.83 2.97 15.41
CA PRO A 53 -8.07 1.74 14.67
C PRO A 53 -7.69 1.86 13.18
N PHE A 54 -6.84 2.81 12.78
CA PHE A 54 -6.55 3.08 11.38
C PHE A 54 -5.39 2.23 10.87
N PHE A 55 -5.51 1.76 9.63
CA PHE A 55 -4.44 1.07 8.93
C PHE A 55 -4.20 1.67 7.55
N THR A 56 -3.00 1.45 7.02
CA THR A 56 -2.64 1.81 5.65
C THR A 56 -1.79 0.71 5.04
N PHE A 57 -2.25 0.15 3.92
CA PHE A 57 -1.44 -0.70 3.05
C PHE A 57 -0.86 0.12 1.89
N ARG A 58 0.39 -0.14 1.54
CA ARG A 58 1.10 0.51 0.43
C ARG A 58 1.65 -0.53 -0.53
N PHE A 59 1.10 -0.57 -1.74
CA PHE A 59 1.45 -1.53 -2.79
C PHE A 59 2.17 -0.86 -3.94
N LEU A 60 3.22 -1.52 -4.41
CA LEU A 60 3.92 -1.17 -5.64
C LEU A 60 3.50 -2.14 -6.74
N ASP A 61 3.07 -1.61 -7.87
CA ASP A 61 2.65 -2.40 -9.01
C ASP A 61 3.16 -1.79 -10.33
N SER A 62 2.95 -2.49 -11.44
CA SER A 62 3.34 -2.03 -12.76
C SER A 62 2.37 -2.49 -13.84
N GLY A 63 2.34 -1.73 -14.94
CA GLY A 63 1.59 -2.05 -16.14
C GLY A 63 2.25 -1.45 -17.37
N GLU A 64 1.68 -1.70 -18.54
CA GLU A 64 2.14 -1.18 -19.82
C GLU A 64 1.21 -0.10 -20.37
N ALA A 65 -0.06 -0.16 -19.97
CA ALA A 65 -1.11 0.77 -20.38
C ALA A 65 -1.54 1.67 -19.20
N GLU A 66 -2.22 2.77 -19.51
CA GLU A 66 -2.67 3.69 -18.45
C GLU A 66 -3.80 3.09 -17.63
N GLU A 67 -4.70 2.37 -18.31
CA GLU A 67 -5.83 1.65 -17.75
C GLU A 67 -5.42 0.58 -16.73
N ASP A 68 -4.21 0.03 -16.83
CA ASP A 68 -3.67 -0.98 -15.91
C ASP A 68 -3.62 -0.49 -14.45
N ILE A 69 -3.65 0.83 -14.22
CA ILE A 69 -3.73 1.40 -12.87
C ILE A 69 -5.02 1.00 -12.15
N LEU A 70 -6.12 0.79 -12.89
CA LEU A 70 -7.40 0.37 -12.32
C LEU A 70 -7.31 -1.08 -11.84
N ASP A 71 -6.75 -1.97 -12.66
CA ASP A 71 -6.54 -3.38 -12.33
C ASP A 71 -5.53 -3.55 -11.18
N ALA A 72 -4.45 -2.76 -11.19
CA ALA A 72 -3.50 -2.71 -10.08
C ALA A 72 -4.16 -2.25 -8.78
N THR A 73 -5.08 -1.28 -8.85
CA THR A 73 -5.84 -0.81 -7.69
C THR A 73 -6.76 -1.91 -7.15
N ALA A 74 -7.50 -2.59 -8.02
CA ALA A 74 -8.38 -3.70 -7.63
C ALA A 74 -7.59 -4.86 -6.99
N ARG A 75 -6.41 -5.20 -7.54
CA ARG A 75 -5.51 -6.22 -6.93
C ARG A 75 -5.01 -5.80 -5.55
N ALA A 76 -4.67 -4.54 -5.37
CA ALA A 76 -4.23 -4.00 -4.08
C ALA A 76 -5.36 -4.01 -3.02
N GLU A 77 -6.58 -3.65 -3.40
CA GLU A 77 -7.76 -3.74 -2.53
C GLU A 77 -8.04 -5.18 -2.12
N LEU A 78 -8.09 -6.11 -3.09
CA LEU A 78 -8.30 -7.53 -2.82
C LEU A 78 -7.21 -8.09 -1.91
N ALA A 79 -5.94 -7.75 -2.14
CA ALA A 79 -4.84 -8.21 -1.28
C ALA A 79 -4.97 -7.70 0.16
N ALA A 80 -5.39 -6.45 0.36
CA ALA A 80 -5.65 -5.90 1.68
C ALA A 80 -6.84 -6.59 2.37
N GLU A 81 -7.92 -6.83 1.64
CA GLU A 81 -9.10 -7.55 2.15
C GLU A 81 -8.76 -8.99 2.53
N SER A 82 -8.03 -9.72 1.68
CA SER A 82 -7.55 -11.08 1.96
C SER A 82 -6.70 -11.10 3.24
N TRP A 83 -5.73 -10.19 3.38
CA TRP A 83 -4.87 -10.15 4.57
C TRP A 83 -5.68 -9.97 5.88
N LEU A 84 -6.69 -9.09 5.86
CA LEU A 84 -7.55 -8.79 7.00
C LEU A 84 -8.48 -9.98 7.32
N THR A 85 -9.14 -10.51 6.29
CA THR A 85 -10.12 -11.61 6.43
C THR A 85 -9.49 -12.92 6.84
N GLU A 86 -8.32 -13.28 6.29
CA GLU A 86 -7.56 -14.48 6.67
C GLU A 86 -7.18 -14.48 8.16
N ARG A 87 -7.02 -13.30 8.75
CA ARG A 87 -6.71 -13.10 10.18
C ARG A 87 -7.97 -12.83 11.02
N GLY A 88 -9.15 -12.82 10.40
CA GLY A 88 -10.43 -12.59 11.07
C GLY A 88 -10.64 -11.15 11.55
N TYR A 89 -9.88 -10.17 11.05
CA TYR A 89 -10.07 -8.77 11.43
C TYR A 89 -11.26 -8.16 10.69
N GLY A 90 -12.21 -7.61 11.44
CA GLY A 90 -13.23 -6.73 10.89
C GLY A 90 -12.62 -5.43 10.38
N PHE A 91 -13.16 -4.88 9.29
CA PHE A 91 -12.71 -3.59 8.75
C PHE A 91 -13.88 -2.79 8.14
N LYS A 92 -13.71 -1.47 8.10
CA LYS A 92 -14.66 -0.53 7.50
C LYS A 92 -13.97 0.65 6.84
N ARG A 93 -14.74 1.37 6.02
CA ARG A 93 -14.32 2.62 5.35
C ARG A 93 -13.07 2.42 4.50
N LEU A 94 -13.02 1.30 3.77
CA LEU A 94 -11.91 1.02 2.86
C LEU A 94 -11.92 2.04 1.73
N THR A 95 -10.76 2.64 1.46
CA THR A 95 -10.56 3.62 0.38
C THR A 95 -9.21 3.40 -0.25
N SER A 96 -9.12 3.52 -1.57
CA SER A 96 -7.87 3.40 -2.31
C SER A 96 -7.51 4.69 -3.02
N ARG A 97 -6.20 4.90 -3.19
CA ARG A 97 -5.63 5.96 -4.01
C ARG A 97 -4.45 5.41 -4.78
N ALA A 98 -4.54 5.47 -6.10
CA ALA A 98 -3.44 5.11 -6.98
C ALA A 98 -2.75 6.35 -7.57
N GLN A 99 -1.46 6.22 -7.85
CA GLN A 99 -0.64 7.21 -8.52
C GLN A 99 0.25 6.54 -9.55
N ASP A 100 0.16 6.99 -10.81
CA ASP A 100 1.12 6.63 -11.86
C ASP A 100 2.37 7.51 -11.75
N LEU A 101 3.52 6.88 -11.49
CA LEU A 101 4.81 7.57 -11.40
C LEU A 101 5.41 7.90 -12.76
N SER A 102 4.95 7.27 -13.85
CA SER A 102 5.38 7.62 -15.20
C SER A 102 4.90 9.01 -15.61
N LEU A 103 3.81 9.48 -15.00
CA LEU A 103 3.25 10.83 -15.21
C LEU A 103 3.83 11.87 -14.24
N ALA A 104 4.61 11.46 -13.24
CA ALA A 104 5.22 12.39 -12.30
C ALA A 104 6.38 13.15 -12.98
N PRO A 105 6.44 14.49 -12.88
CA PRO A 105 7.56 15.23 -13.45
C PRO A 105 8.87 14.73 -12.85
N LEU A 106 9.75 14.20 -13.71
CA LEU A 106 11.01 13.62 -13.29
C LEU A 106 11.83 14.60 -12.44
N SER A 107 12.24 14.14 -11.27
CA SER A 107 13.17 14.90 -10.43
C SER A 107 14.48 15.17 -11.19
N LYS A 108 15.22 16.22 -10.81
CA LYS A 108 16.50 16.57 -11.45
C LYS A 108 17.47 15.37 -11.49
N ARG A 109 17.47 14.53 -10.45
CA ARG A 109 18.31 13.34 -10.33
C ARG A 109 17.87 12.23 -11.29
N GLN A 110 16.57 12.00 -11.43
CA GLN A 110 16.04 11.00 -12.37
C GLN A 110 16.25 11.42 -13.83
N ARG A 111 16.14 12.72 -14.14
CA ARG A 111 16.51 13.24 -15.47
C ARG A 111 17.98 13.00 -15.80
N GLN A 112 18.88 13.14 -14.83
CA GLN A 112 20.30 12.85 -15.03
C GLN A 112 20.58 11.35 -15.20
N ALA A 113 19.89 10.47 -14.48
CA ALA A 113 20.03 9.02 -14.63
C ALA A 113 19.49 8.53 -15.99
N ALA A 114 18.30 9.02 -16.39
CA ALA A 114 17.74 8.74 -17.72
C ALA A 114 18.64 9.25 -18.86
N ALA A 115 19.27 10.42 -18.69
CA ALA A 115 20.24 10.95 -19.65
C ALA A 115 21.57 10.16 -19.71
N ARG A 116 21.86 9.33 -18.71
CA ARG A 116 23.05 8.46 -18.66
C ARG A 116 22.81 7.06 -19.24
N GLY A 117 21.57 6.74 -19.64
CA GLY A 117 21.24 5.45 -20.26
C GLY A 117 21.32 4.25 -19.30
N GLU A 118 21.27 4.48 -17.98
CA GLU A 118 21.26 3.42 -16.96
C GLU A 118 19.83 2.91 -16.65
N ALA A 119 18.92 2.93 -17.63
CA ALA A 119 17.55 2.44 -17.50
C ALA A 119 17.38 1.06 -18.15
#